data_AF-A0A246JUU3-F1
#
_entry.id   AF-A0A246JUU3-F1
#
_cell.length_a   1.000
_cell.length_b   1.000
_cell.length_c   1.000
_cell.angle_alpha   90.00
_cell.angle_beta   90.00
_cell.angle_gamma   90.00
#
_symmetry.space_group_name_H-M   'P 1'
#
loop_
_entity.id
_entity.type
_entity.pdbx_description
1 polymer ?
#
loop_
_entity_poly.entity_id
_entity_poly.type
_entity_poly.pdbx_seq_one_letter_code
_entity_poly.pdbx_strand_id
1 'polypeptide(L)'
;MQRGAADGGCDCLPRADAPSGDAPPGAVPATTESLTTYILRYRDAWLGMGKRVAFEAADVAAALAMIAREPIGDWAELLVDGAVICRRGHEPGGAHDYWVAD
;
A
#
# COMPACT_ATOMS: atom_id res chain seq x y z
N MET A 1 -7.15 52.79 -25.74
CA MET A 1 -7.53 52.65 -24.32
C MET A 1 -7.76 51.17 -24.06
N GLN A 2 -6.96 50.57 -23.17
CA GLN A 2 -6.82 49.13 -23.01
C GLN A 2 -6.99 48.80 -21.52
N ARG A 3 -8.12 48.16 -21.14
CA ARG A 3 -8.40 47.43 -19.88
C ARG A 3 -9.71 46.65 -20.11
N GLY A 4 -9.90 45.40 -19.70
CA GLY A 4 -9.06 44.43 -19.03
C GLY A 4 -9.81 43.10 -19.08
N ALA A 5 -9.08 42.01 -19.33
CA ALA A 5 -9.62 40.66 -19.32
C ALA A 5 -10.19 40.33 -17.94
N ALA A 6 -11.37 39.70 -17.92
CA ALA A 6 -11.96 39.15 -16.71
C ALA A 6 -11.19 37.86 -16.37
N ASP A 7 -10.20 37.97 -15.48
CA ASP A 7 -9.56 36.82 -14.86
C ASP A 7 -10.55 36.18 -13.88
N GLY A 8 -11.33 35.23 -14.40
CA GLY A 8 -12.08 34.26 -13.60
C GLY A 8 -11.12 33.30 -12.91
N GLY A 9 -10.52 33.73 -11.80
CA GLY A 9 -9.74 32.89 -10.91
C GLY A 9 -10.67 31.99 -10.10
N CYS A 10 -10.58 30.68 -10.35
CA CYS A 10 -11.30 29.64 -9.61
C CYS A 10 -10.70 29.53 -8.19
N ASP A 11 -11.35 30.16 -7.21
CA ASP A 11 -10.94 30.22 -5.80
C ASP A 11 -11.33 28.95 -5.01
N CYS A 12 -11.33 27.80 -5.70
CA CYS A 12 -11.87 26.52 -5.19
C CYS A 12 -10.78 25.51 -4.81
N LEU A 13 -9.51 25.88 -4.90
CA LEU A 13 -8.40 25.02 -4.48
C LEU A 13 -7.79 25.58 -3.20
N PRO A 14 -7.69 24.79 -2.11
CA PRO A 14 -6.95 25.23 -0.93
C PRO A 14 -5.52 25.53 -1.36
N ARG A 15 -5.11 26.80 -1.20
CA ARG A 15 -3.72 27.21 -1.38
C ARG A 15 -2.93 26.44 -0.32
N ALA A 16 -2.01 25.59 -0.73
CA ALA A 16 -1.07 24.98 0.19
C ALA A 16 -0.36 26.13 0.92
N ASP A 17 -0.66 26.29 2.21
CA ASP A 17 0.13 27.15 3.10
C ASP A 17 1.58 26.71 2.97
N ALA A 18 2.42 27.57 2.41
CA ALA A 18 3.85 27.39 2.51
C ALA A 18 4.18 27.33 4.01
N PRO A 19 4.99 26.35 4.47
CA PRO A 19 5.28 26.25 5.89
C PRO A 19 6.04 27.52 6.30
N SER A 20 5.35 28.40 7.02
CA SER A 20 5.98 29.47 7.77
C SER A 20 6.84 28.79 8.82
N GLY A 21 8.15 28.93 8.65
CA GLY A 21 9.13 28.35 9.55
C GLY A 21 8.95 28.92 10.95
N ASP A 22 8.55 28.06 11.87
CA ASP A 22 9.07 28.04 13.23
C ASP A 22 8.95 26.60 13.75
N ALA A 23 10.01 25.82 13.56
CA ALA A 23 10.08 24.46 14.06
C ALA A 23 10.55 24.52 15.54
N PRO A 24 9.76 24.03 16.51
CA PRO A 24 10.25 23.89 17.87
C PRO A 24 11.43 22.89 17.92
N PRO A 25 12.48 23.13 18.73
CA PRO A 25 13.59 22.21 18.89
C PRO A 25 13.08 20.97 19.65
N GLY A 26 12.67 19.96 18.90
CA GLY A 26 12.05 18.75 19.44
C GLY A 26 11.22 17.95 18.46
N ALA A 27 11.06 18.41 17.22
CA ALA A 27 10.53 17.56 16.15
C ALA A 27 11.49 16.39 15.92
N VAL A 28 11.18 15.25 16.54
CA VAL A 28 11.65 13.95 16.07
C VAL A 28 11.42 13.92 14.55
N PRO A 29 12.42 13.59 13.73
CA PRO A 29 12.17 13.48 12.31
C PRO A 29 11.05 12.45 12.17
N ALA A 30 9.90 12.86 11.64
CA ALA A 30 8.96 11.93 11.07
C ALA A 30 9.76 11.30 9.93
N THR A 31 10.42 10.16 10.21
CA THR A 31 10.93 9.29 9.17
C THR A 31 9.74 9.01 8.30
N THR A 32 9.69 9.67 7.15
CA THR A 32 8.77 9.32 6.08
C THR A 32 9.28 7.98 5.58
N GLU A 33 8.94 6.92 6.32
CA GLU A 33 9.23 5.56 5.90
C GLU A 33 8.57 5.41 4.54
N SER A 34 9.40 5.24 3.52
CA SER A 34 8.93 5.16 2.15
C SER A 34 8.10 3.90 2.03
N LEU A 35 6.78 4.06 1.92
CA LEU A 35 5.88 2.93 1.77
C LEU A 35 6.05 2.34 0.37
N THR A 36 6.06 1.02 0.31
CA THR A 36 6.13 0.26 -0.94
C THR A 36 4.75 -0.29 -1.26
N THR A 37 4.35 -0.18 -2.53
CA THR A 37 3.07 -0.73 -2.99
C THR A 37 3.21 -2.21 -3.28
N TYR A 38 2.47 -3.02 -2.53
CA TYR A 38 2.36 -4.45 -2.71
C TYR A 38 1.02 -4.82 -3.36
N ILE A 39 1.03 -5.95 -4.06
CA ILE A 39 -0.16 -6.56 -4.62
C ILE A 39 -0.28 -7.98 -4.09
N LEU A 40 -1.34 -8.26 -3.34
CA LEU A 40 -1.74 -9.63 -3.00
C LEU A 40 -2.67 -10.17 -4.10
N ARG A 41 -2.32 -11.31 -4.67
CA ARG A 41 -3.20 -12.12 -5.52
C ARG A 41 -3.50 -13.40 -4.78
N TYR A 42 -4.78 -13.77 -4.67
CA TYR A 42 -5.13 -15.01 -3.98
C TYR A 42 -6.45 -15.60 -4.47
N ARG A 43 -6.68 -16.89 -4.21
CA ARG A 43 -8.03 -17.47 -4.28
C ARG A 43 -8.76 -17.20 -2.98
N ASP A 44 -9.90 -16.53 -3.05
CA ASP A 44 -10.76 -16.32 -1.90
C ASP A 44 -11.36 -17.65 -1.40
N ALA A 45 -11.27 -17.91 -0.10
CA ALA A 45 -11.74 -19.15 0.51
C ALA A 45 -13.28 -19.27 0.55
N TRP A 46 -14.01 -18.15 0.54
CA TRP A 46 -15.47 -18.17 0.63
C TRP A 46 -16.13 -18.23 -0.74
N LEU A 47 -15.58 -17.51 -1.72
CA LEU A 47 -16.13 -17.36 -3.07
C LEU A 47 -15.47 -18.28 -4.09
N GLY A 48 -14.29 -18.83 -3.78
CA GLY A 48 -13.50 -19.67 -4.69
C GLY A 48 -12.90 -18.92 -5.89
N MET A 49 -13.03 -17.59 -5.93
CA MET A 49 -12.60 -16.75 -7.05
C MET A 49 -11.24 -16.09 -6.80
N GLY A 50 -10.53 -15.76 -7.87
CA GLY A 50 -9.29 -14.98 -7.77
C GLY A 50 -9.59 -13.54 -7.35
N LYS A 51 -8.89 -13.05 -6.34
CA LYS A 51 -8.88 -11.66 -5.87
C LYS A 51 -7.51 -11.03 -6.08
N ARG A 52 -7.52 -9.71 -6.24
CA ARG A 52 -6.34 -8.86 -6.29
C ARG A 52 -6.56 -7.66 -5.38
N VAL A 53 -5.64 -7.44 -4.44
CA VAL A 53 -5.67 -6.32 -3.50
C VAL A 53 -4.35 -5.57 -3.61
N ALA A 54 -4.42 -4.26 -3.80
CA ALA A 54 -3.25 -3.39 -3.74
C ALA A 54 -3.25 -2.66 -2.39
N PHE A 55 -2.10 -2.60 -1.74
CA PHE A 55 -1.93 -1.95 -0.44
C PHE A 55 -0.49 -1.51 -0.25
N GLU A 56 -0.27 -0.59 0.68
CA GLU A 56 1.04 -0.05 0.99
C GLU A 56 1.54 -0.60 2.33
N ALA A 57 2.83 -0.92 2.41
CA ALA A 57 3.49 -1.36 3.64
C ALA A 57 4.94 -0.86 3.67
N ALA A 58 5.51 -0.76 4.87
CA ALA A 58 6.88 -0.30 5.06
C ALA A 58 7.91 -1.29 4.48
N ASP A 59 7.65 -2.58 4.64
CA ASP A 59 8.49 -3.67 4.15
C ASP A 59 7.67 -4.96 3.92
N VAL A 60 8.35 -6.02 3.45
CA VAL A 60 7.73 -7.32 3.17
C VAL A 60 7.16 -7.97 4.43
N ALA A 61 7.80 -7.82 5.59
CA ALA A 61 7.31 -8.41 6.83
C ALA A 61 6.02 -7.75 7.30
N ALA A 62 5.94 -6.41 7.22
CA ALA A 62 4.72 -5.66 7.45
C ALA A 62 3.62 -6.07 6.47
N ALA A 63 3.95 -6.23 5.18
CA ALA A 63 2.99 -6.68 4.18
C ALA A 63 2.44 -8.09 4.48
N LEU A 64 3.30 -9.04 4.85
CA LEU A 64 2.89 -10.39 5.24
C LEU A 64 2.01 -10.38 6.50
N ALA A 65 2.32 -9.52 7.47
CA ALA A 65 1.51 -9.38 8.68
C ALA A 65 0.10 -8.84 8.38
N MET A 66 -0.02 -7.90 7.42
CA MET A 66 -1.31 -7.35 7.01
C MET A 66 -2.20 -8.41 6.34
N ILE A 67 -1.64 -9.23 5.46
CA ILE A 67 -2.40 -10.22 4.69
C ILE A 67 -2.72 -11.50 5.48
N ALA A 68 -2.11 -11.71 6.64
CA ALA A 68 -2.32 -12.91 7.47
C ALA A 68 -3.78 -13.13 7.89
N ARG A 69 -4.61 -12.08 7.82
CA ARG A 69 -6.04 -12.10 8.17
C ARG A 69 -6.97 -12.27 6.96
N GLU A 70 -6.43 -12.22 5.75
CA GLU A 70 -7.23 -12.38 4.53
C GLU A 70 -7.77 -13.83 4.44
N PRO A 71 -8.99 -14.03 3.94
CA PRO A 71 -9.59 -15.35 3.76
C PRO A 71 -8.95 -16.06 2.55
N ILE A 72 -7.68 -16.41 2.66
CA ILE A 72 -6.90 -17.03 1.60
C ILE A 72 -7.21 -18.52 1.52
N GLY A 73 -7.70 -18.96 0.36
CA GLY A 73 -7.91 -20.36 -0.01
C GLY A 73 -6.64 -21.01 -0.58
N ASP A 74 -6.80 -21.79 -1.64
CA ASP A 74 -5.79 -22.76 -2.13
C ASP A 74 -4.46 -22.16 -2.61
N TRP A 75 -4.41 -20.86 -2.90
CA TRP A 75 -3.18 -20.22 -3.37
C TRP A 75 -3.14 -18.73 -3.04
N ALA A 76 -1.93 -18.20 -2.85
CA ALA A 76 -1.65 -16.77 -2.79
C ALA A 76 -0.23 -16.43 -3.27
N GLU A 77 -0.11 -15.24 -3.84
CA GLU A 77 1.13 -14.62 -4.29
C GLU A 77 1.18 -13.18 -3.79
N LEU A 78 2.34 -12.77 -3.28
CA LEU A 78 2.64 -11.38 -2.97
C LEU A 78 3.57 -10.84 -4.04
N LEU A 79 3.23 -9.68 -4.60
CA LEU A 79 3.99 -9.03 -5.65
C LEU A 79 4.42 -7.63 -5.23
N VAL A 80 5.56 -7.20 -5.76
CA VAL A 80 6.05 -5.82 -5.73
C VAL A 80 6.58 -5.49 -7.11
N ASP A 81 6.27 -4.30 -7.63
CA ASP A 81 6.71 -3.84 -8.96
C ASP A 81 6.42 -4.84 -10.11
N GLY A 82 5.35 -5.62 -9.98
CA GLY A 82 4.94 -6.64 -10.94
C GLY A 82 5.67 -7.98 -10.84
N ALA A 83 6.67 -8.13 -9.97
CA ALA A 83 7.37 -9.37 -9.69
C ALA A 83 6.76 -10.09 -8.48
N VAL A 84 6.65 -11.41 -8.54
CA VAL A 84 6.27 -12.24 -7.37
C VAL A 84 7.47 -12.31 -6.44
N ILE A 85 7.29 -11.91 -5.19
CA ILE A 85 8.34 -11.98 -4.16
C ILE A 85 8.07 -13.04 -3.12
N CYS A 86 6.81 -13.43 -2.92
CA CYS A 86 6.46 -14.53 -2.03
C CYS A 86 5.30 -15.35 -2.59
N ARG A 87 5.34 -16.67 -2.39
CA ARG A 87 4.21 -17.58 -2.64
C ARG A 87 3.82 -18.29 -1.36
N ARG A 88 2.52 -18.48 -1.14
CA ARG A 88 2.02 -19.28 -0.02
C ARG A 88 2.19 -20.76 -0.34
N GLY A 89 2.89 -21.47 0.54
CA GLY A 89 2.96 -22.92 0.57
C GLY A 89 2.01 -23.48 1.62
N HIS A 90 1.58 -24.72 1.38
CA HIS A 90 0.78 -25.50 2.32
C HIS A 90 1.59 -26.72 2.76
N GLU A 91 1.64 -26.99 4.06
CA GLU A 91 2.18 -28.26 4.53
C GLU A 91 1.12 -29.37 4.40
N PRO A 92 1.50 -30.57 3.96
CA PRO A 92 0.62 -31.73 3.99
C PRO A 92 0.13 -32.01 5.42
N GLY A 93 -1.14 -32.36 5.57
CA GLY A 93 -1.71 -32.71 6.87
C GLY A 93 -2.31 -31.55 7.66
N GLY A 94 -2.45 -30.37 7.07
CA GLY A 94 -3.17 -29.25 7.67
C GLY A 94 -2.38 -28.48 8.74
N ALA A 95 -1.05 -28.57 8.70
CA ALA A 95 -0.17 -27.70 9.47
C ALA A 95 -0.25 -26.24 8.96
N HIS A 96 0.42 -25.33 9.68
CA HIS A 96 0.38 -23.90 9.39
C HIS A 96 0.91 -23.58 7.99
N ASP A 97 0.24 -22.65 7.31
CA ASP A 97 0.71 -22.15 6.03
C ASP A 97 1.99 -21.33 6.20
N TYR A 98 2.84 -21.36 5.19
CA TYR A 98 4.11 -20.64 5.18
C TYR A 98 4.25 -19.83 3.88
N TRP A 99 5.14 -18.84 3.91
CA TRP A 99 5.48 -18.03 2.74
C TRP A 99 6.90 -18.35 2.29
N VAL A 100 7.06 -18.66 1.01
CA VAL A 100 8.36 -18.91 0.38
C VAL A 100 8.72 -17.69 -0.44
N ALA A 101 9.92 -17.13 -0.21
CA ALA A 101 10.47 -16.08 -1.05
C ALA A 101 10.87 -16.66 -2.42
N ASP A 102 10.57 -15.93 -3.50
CA ASP A 102 10.98 -16.31 -4.88
C ASP A 102 12.45 -15.97 -5.15
#